data_AF-A0AAW2XMJ8-F1
#
_entry.id   AF-A0AAW2XMJ8-F1
#
_cell.length_a   1.000
_cell.length_b   1.000
_cell.length_c   1.000
_cell.angle_alpha   90.00
_cell.angle_beta   90.00
_cell.angle_gamma   90.00
#
_symmetry.space_group_name_H-M   'P 1'
#
loop_
_entity.id
_entity.type
_entity.pdbx_description
1 polymer ?
#
loop_
_entity_poly.entity_id
_entity_poly.type
_entity_poly.pdbx_seq_one_letter_code
_entity_poly.pdbx_strand_id
1 'polypeptide(L)'
;MPPTETDADLRRSSNNPATLGMSEYAFADLNNLEHCAKYLNNTLVTFGFPASLDLFSNDPVSVARTCNCIYALLQQRQRDVEFRESANEQRQRLLSDISRLEAKVERLEAQLSAKDREIATMTRTQVRTQQIHEMKKKEKEYIKLQERLNQVLMEKKKESRSGMEIMNLLQKEGRQRGTWNGKKTDNDFYKKIVDAYEAKNQELVAENADLRHYYGQCRDGAKFYGLGLKV
;
A
#
# COMPACT_ATOMS: atom_id res chain seq x y z
N MET A 1 5.86 11.82 7.99
CA MET A 1 5.39 11.72 9.38
C MET A 1 6.52 12.20 10.28
N PRO A 2 6.26 13.03 11.30
CA PRO A 2 7.31 13.44 12.23
C PRO A 2 7.69 12.25 13.13
N PRO A 3 8.91 12.22 13.71
CA PRO A 3 9.32 11.15 14.60
C PRO A 3 8.49 11.20 15.89
N THR A 4 7.90 10.08 16.27
CA THR A 4 7.14 9.90 17.51
C THR A 4 8.05 10.07 18.73
N GLU A 5 7.60 10.88 19.69
CA GLU A 5 8.28 11.30 20.93
C GLU A 5 8.50 10.18 21.97
N THR A 6 8.61 8.92 21.57
CA THR A 6 8.58 7.76 22.49
C THR A 6 9.93 7.09 22.74
N ASP A 7 11.05 7.66 22.27
CA ASP A 7 12.40 7.10 22.52
C ASP A 7 13.25 7.90 23.53
N ALA A 8 12.77 9.05 24.00
CA ALA A 8 13.52 9.89 24.94
C ALA A 8 13.42 9.43 26.41
N ASP A 9 12.41 8.66 26.78
CA ASP A 9 12.10 8.36 28.19
C ASP A 9 12.77 7.12 28.77
N LEU A 10 13.31 6.20 27.94
CA LEU A 10 14.01 5.01 28.46
C LEU A 10 15.48 5.27 28.83
N ARG A 11 16.01 6.47 28.56
CA ARG A 11 17.36 6.88 28.95
C ARG A 11 17.42 7.62 30.29
N ARG A 12 16.29 7.87 30.97
CA ARG A 12 16.24 8.71 32.19
C ARG A 12 16.18 7.95 33.51
N SER A 13 16.47 6.64 33.53
CA SER A 13 16.53 5.87 34.77
C SER A 13 17.74 4.95 34.83
N SER A 14 18.94 5.52 34.70
CA SER A 14 20.15 4.96 35.33
C SER A 14 21.21 6.04 35.47
N ASN A 15 20.93 7.08 36.26
CA ASN A 15 22.01 7.82 36.90
C ASN A 15 22.60 6.90 37.98
N ASN A 16 23.46 5.96 37.58
CA ASN A 16 24.38 5.32 38.51
C ASN A 16 25.35 6.42 38.99
N PRO A 17 25.35 6.81 40.27
CA PRO A 17 26.28 7.84 40.78
C PRO A 17 27.71 7.30 40.93
N ALA A 18 27.97 6.05 40.52
CA ALA A 18 29.15 5.29 40.90
C ALA A 18 30.43 5.63 40.11
N THR A 19 30.42 6.62 39.21
CA THR A 19 31.59 6.95 38.37
C THR A 19 32.07 8.41 38.49
N LEU A 20 31.47 9.23 39.37
CA LEU A 20 31.97 10.58 39.65
C LEU A 20 32.49 10.66 41.10
N GLY A 21 33.81 10.84 41.24
CA GLY A 21 34.45 11.47 42.40
C GLY A 21 34.23 10.80 43.76
N MET A 22 35.05 9.80 44.10
CA MET A 22 35.10 9.19 45.44
C MET A 22 35.61 10.12 46.57
N SER A 23 35.60 11.46 46.45
CA SER A 23 36.27 12.32 47.45
C SER A 23 35.57 13.58 47.95
N GLU A 24 34.25 13.77 47.81
CA GLU A 24 33.62 14.99 48.36
C GLU A 24 32.48 14.81 49.37
N TYR A 25 32.02 13.59 49.65
CA TYR A 25 31.10 13.35 50.78
C TYR A 25 31.50 12.07 51.52
N ALA A 26 32.29 12.24 52.57
CA ALA A 26 32.66 11.12 53.44
C ALA A 26 31.41 10.64 54.21
N PHE A 27 31.09 9.36 54.08
CA PHE A 27 29.98 8.73 54.81
C PHE A 27 30.19 8.71 56.33
N ALA A 28 31.45 8.68 56.80
CA ALA A 28 31.80 8.68 58.21
C ALA A 28 32.89 9.74 58.51
N ASP A 29 32.76 10.39 59.65
CA ASP A 29 33.71 11.33 60.24
C ASP A 29 33.88 11.07 61.76
N LEU A 30 34.73 11.86 62.43
CA LEU A 30 35.01 11.68 63.86
C LEU A 30 33.78 11.90 64.77
N ASN A 31 32.82 12.71 64.33
CA ASN A 31 31.66 13.10 65.13
C ASN A 31 30.48 12.12 64.98
N ASN A 32 30.43 11.35 63.89
CA ASN A 32 29.30 10.47 63.58
C ASN A 32 29.64 8.96 63.61
N LEU A 33 30.86 8.59 63.97
CA LEU A 33 31.39 7.23 63.86
C LEU A 33 30.53 6.16 64.54
N GLU A 34 30.02 6.43 65.75
CA GLU A 34 29.15 5.51 66.49
C GLU A 34 27.81 5.29 65.75
N HIS A 35 27.24 6.35 65.20
CA HIS A 35 26.00 6.28 64.44
C HIS A 35 26.21 5.55 63.11
N CYS A 36 27.32 5.80 62.40
CA CYS A 36 27.66 5.11 61.17
C CYS A 36 27.90 3.62 61.40
N ALA A 37 28.57 3.23 62.49
CA ALA A 37 28.76 1.83 62.83
C ALA A 37 27.41 1.11 63.13
N LYS A 38 26.51 1.76 63.88
CA LYS A 38 25.16 1.24 64.13
C LYS A 38 24.35 1.11 62.85
N TYR A 39 24.40 2.13 61.99
CA TYR A 39 23.73 2.13 60.70
C TYR A 39 24.22 0.98 59.81
N LEU A 40 25.54 0.85 59.62
CA LEU A 40 26.13 -0.22 58.80
C LEU A 40 25.72 -1.59 59.31
N ASN A 41 25.78 -1.84 60.62
CA ASN A 41 25.37 -3.11 61.18
C ASN A 41 23.87 -3.39 60.93
N ASN A 42 22.99 -2.41 61.10
CA ASN A 42 21.55 -2.57 60.80
C ASN A 42 21.29 -2.85 59.32
N THR A 43 21.98 -2.11 58.44
CA THR A 43 21.88 -2.28 56.99
C THR A 43 22.39 -3.65 56.55
N LEU A 44 23.49 -4.13 57.13
CA LEU A 44 24.02 -5.47 56.85
C LEU A 44 23.02 -6.57 57.22
N VAL A 45 22.39 -6.50 58.40
CA VAL A 45 21.32 -7.43 58.77
C VAL A 45 20.18 -7.39 57.75
N THR A 46 19.77 -6.18 57.35
CA THR A 46 18.65 -5.99 56.42
C THR A 46 18.93 -6.61 55.06
N PHE A 47 20.18 -6.54 54.59
CA PHE A 47 20.62 -7.22 53.36
C PHE A 47 20.99 -8.70 53.56
N GLY A 48 20.72 -9.27 54.74
CA GLY A 48 20.92 -10.70 55.02
C GLY A 48 22.36 -11.10 55.33
N PHE A 49 23.23 -10.15 55.63
CA PHE A 49 24.61 -10.42 56.04
C PHE A 49 24.70 -10.63 57.56
N PRO A 50 25.62 -11.50 58.04
CA PRO A 50 25.85 -11.67 59.46
C PRO A 50 26.41 -10.36 60.05
N ALA A 51 25.68 -9.76 60.98
CA ALA A 51 26.04 -8.46 61.54
C ALA A 51 26.81 -8.59 62.86
N SER A 52 28.02 -8.04 62.82
CA SER A 52 28.75 -7.43 63.95
C SER A 52 30.08 -6.95 63.40
N LEU A 53 30.04 -5.91 62.57
CA LEU A 53 31.24 -5.10 62.33
C LEU A 53 31.60 -4.47 63.67
N ASP A 54 32.63 -5.03 64.29
CA ASP A 54 33.16 -4.61 65.58
C ASP A 54 34.55 -4.01 65.34
N LEU A 55 34.54 -2.86 64.67
CA LEU A 55 35.73 -2.22 64.09
C LEU A 55 36.75 -1.75 65.14
N PHE A 56 36.32 -1.62 66.41
CA PHE A 56 37.15 -1.12 67.51
C PHE A 56 37.55 -2.22 68.50
N SER A 57 37.19 -3.48 68.24
CA SER A 57 37.53 -4.58 69.14
C SER A 57 38.96 -5.08 68.97
N ASN A 58 39.59 -5.36 70.11
CA ASN A 58 40.89 -6.02 70.18
C ASN A 58 40.78 -7.53 70.39
N ASP A 59 39.55 -8.08 70.45
CA ASP A 59 39.31 -9.51 70.55
C ASP A 59 39.49 -10.18 69.17
N PRO A 60 40.42 -11.14 69.02
CA PRO A 60 40.64 -11.82 67.74
C PRO A 60 39.38 -12.46 67.14
N VAL A 61 38.42 -12.89 67.97
CA VAL A 61 37.18 -13.50 67.48
C VAL A 61 36.24 -12.45 66.86
N SER A 62 36.08 -11.28 67.49
CA SER A 62 35.38 -10.13 66.91
C SER A 62 36.02 -9.63 65.61
N VAL A 63 37.36 -9.55 65.56
CA VAL A 63 38.09 -9.16 64.34
C VAL A 63 37.84 -10.16 63.21
N ALA A 64 37.90 -11.47 63.49
CA ALA A 64 37.63 -12.51 62.50
C ALA A 64 36.19 -12.42 61.93
N ARG A 65 35.19 -12.15 62.77
CA ARG A 65 33.79 -11.93 62.32
C ARG A 65 33.67 -10.74 61.38
N THR A 66 34.33 -9.64 61.72
CA THR A 66 34.38 -8.43 60.87
C THR A 66 35.01 -8.75 59.51
N CYS A 67 36.15 -9.45 59.50
CA CYS A 67 36.81 -9.89 58.26
C CYS A 67 35.92 -10.79 57.39
N ASN A 68 35.25 -11.78 57.99
CA ASN A 68 34.35 -12.67 57.27
C ASN A 68 33.15 -11.93 56.66
N CYS A 69 32.61 -10.94 57.37
CA CYS A 69 31.54 -10.09 56.85
C CYS A 69 32.02 -9.28 55.64
N ILE A 70 33.18 -8.63 55.74
CA ILE A 70 33.80 -7.89 54.63
C ILE A 70 34.08 -8.83 53.44
N TYR A 71 34.58 -10.04 53.67
CA TYR A 71 34.82 -11.02 52.61
C TYR A 71 33.52 -11.43 51.90
N ALA A 72 32.44 -11.67 52.66
CA ALA A 72 31.12 -11.97 52.09
C ALA A 72 30.58 -10.82 51.23
N LEU A 73 30.78 -9.57 51.65
CA LEU A 73 30.42 -8.39 50.85
C LEU A 73 31.21 -8.33 49.54
N LEU A 74 32.53 -8.54 49.60
CA LEU A 74 33.38 -8.55 48.40
C LEU A 74 32.98 -9.68 47.44
N GLN A 75 32.71 -10.87 47.96
CA GLN A 75 32.27 -12.01 47.15
C GLN A 75 30.89 -11.75 46.52
N GLN A 76 29.96 -11.13 47.26
CA GLN A 76 28.69 -10.71 46.68
C GLN A 76 28.90 -9.68 45.57
N ARG A 77 29.75 -8.67 45.79
CA ARG A 77 30.05 -7.64 44.78
C ARG A 77 30.67 -8.23 43.51
N GLN A 78 31.54 -9.22 43.64
CA GLN A 78 32.12 -9.91 42.48
C GLN A 78 31.04 -10.65 41.68
N ARG A 79 30.17 -11.43 42.35
CA ARG A 79 29.04 -12.11 41.70
C ARG A 79 28.07 -11.12 41.03
N ASP A 80 27.78 -9.99 41.69
CA ASP A 80 26.93 -8.93 41.13
C ASP A 80 27.56 -8.28 39.90
N VAL A 81 28.89 -8.12 39.87
CA VAL A 81 29.62 -7.60 38.70
C VAL A 81 29.52 -8.60 37.56
N GLU A 82 29.87 -9.87 37.80
CA GLU A 82 29.84 -10.93 36.79
C GLU A 82 28.42 -11.11 36.20
N PHE A 83 27.38 -11.09 37.04
CA PHE A 83 25.99 -11.16 36.59
C PHE A 83 25.62 -9.96 35.71
N ARG A 84 26.00 -8.74 36.11
CA ARG A 84 25.75 -7.52 35.34
C ARG A 84 26.52 -7.52 34.02
N GLU A 85 27.74 -8.02 33.99
CA GLU A 85 28.55 -8.15 32.77
C GLU A 85 27.89 -9.13 31.79
N SER A 86 27.50 -10.32 32.26
CA SER A 86 26.79 -11.32 31.44
C SER A 86 25.46 -10.78 30.87
N ALA A 87 24.66 -10.10 31.70
CA ALA A 87 23.42 -9.46 31.23
C ALA A 87 23.69 -8.35 30.20
N ASN A 88 24.75 -7.56 30.40
CA ASN A 88 25.15 -6.53 29.45
C ASN A 88 25.64 -7.13 28.14
N GLU A 89 26.41 -8.21 28.14
CA GLU A 89 26.82 -8.91 26.93
C GLU A 89 25.60 -9.43 26.15
N GLN A 90 24.65 -10.06 26.83
CA GLN A 90 23.40 -10.52 26.19
C GLN A 90 22.63 -9.36 25.57
N ARG A 91 22.51 -8.24 26.28
CA ARG A 91 21.87 -7.03 25.77
C ARG A 91 22.58 -6.50 24.52
N GLN A 92 23.91 -6.49 24.49
CA GLN A 92 24.67 -6.04 23.31
C GLN A 92 24.48 -6.99 22.12
N ARG A 93 24.44 -8.31 22.34
CA ARG A 93 24.16 -9.28 21.28
C ARG A 93 22.75 -9.05 20.70
N LEU A 94 21.74 -8.88 21.55
CA LEU A 94 20.37 -8.61 21.10
C LEU A 94 20.26 -7.30 20.31
N LEU A 95 20.93 -6.23 20.74
CA LEU A 95 20.96 -4.98 19.98
C LEU A 95 21.60 -5.16 18.60
N SER A 96 22.69 -5.91 18.50
CA SER A 96 23.31 -6.23 17.21
C SER A 96 22.38 -7.05 16.31
N ASP A 97 21.61 -7.98 16.88
CA ASP A 97 20.63 -8.77 16.13
C ASP A 97 19.46 -7.91 15.65
N ILE A 98 18.97 -6.98 16.47
CA ILE A 98 17.96 -6.00 16.09
C ILE A 98 18.44 -5.19 14.89
N SER A 99 19.62 -4.56 14.96
CA SER A 99 20.16 -3.77 13.84
C SER A 99 20.33 -4.60 12.55
N ARG A 100 20.72 -5.88 12.68
CA ARG A 100 20.83 -6.80 11.54
C ARG A 100 19.45 -7.12 10.93
N LEU A 101 18.43 -7.32 11.76
CA LEU A 101 17.07 -7.60 11.31
C LEU A 101 16.42 -6.38 10.68
N GLU A 102 16.61 -5.19 11.27
CA GLU A 102 16.14 -3.91 10.73
C GLU A 102 16.68 -3.68 9.31
N ALA A 103 18.00 -3.85 9.10
CA ALA A 103 18.60 -3.75 7.77
C ALA A 103 18.05 -4.78 6.76
N LYS A 104 17.69 -5.98 7.24
CA LYS A 104 17.06 -7.00 6.40
C LYS A 104 15.64 -6.62 6.01
N VAL A 105 14.86 -6.04 6.93
CA VAL A 105 13.51 -5.54 6.67
C VAL A 105 13.56 -4.44 5.62
N GLU A 106 14.41 -3.43 5.79
CA GLU A 106 14.56 -2.33 4.83
C GLU A 106 14.90 -2.85 3.41
N ARG A 107 15.83 -3.82 3.32
CA ARG A 107 16.17 -4.47 2.04
C ARG A 107 14.98 -5.19 1.42
N LEU A 108 14.20 -5.93 2.21
CA LEU A 108 13.04 -6.68 1.71
C LEU A 108 11.92 -5.74 1.26
N GLU A 109 11.69 -4.64 1.98
CA GLU A 109 10.74 -3.59 1.58
C GLU A 109 11.14 -2.93 0.27
N ALA A 110 12.43 -2.62 0.09
CA ALA A 110 12.95 -2.09 -1.17
C ALA A 110 12.76 -3.08 -2.34
N GLN A 111 12.97 -4.38 -2.10
CA GLN A 111 12.72 -5.43 -3.10
C GLN A 111 11.24 -5.54 -3.45
N LEU A 112 10.35 -5.49 -2.45
CA LEU A 112 8.91 -5.51 -2.67
C LEU A 112 8.46 -4.34 -3.56
N SER A 113 8.90 -3.12 -3.22
CA SER A 113 8.59 -1.92 -4.01
C SER A 113 9.12 -2.03 -5.45
N ALA A 114 10.31 -2.59 -5.65
CA ALA A 114 10.86 -2.83 -6.98
C ALA A 114 9.99 -3.83 -7.78
N LYS A 115 9.56 -4.93 -7.14
CA LYS A 115 8.69 -5.92 -7.79
C LYS A 115 7.31 -5.37 -8.13
N ASP A 116 6.72 -4.53 -7.27
CA ASP A 116 5.45 -3.87 -7.59
C ASP A 116 5.57 -2.96 -8.83
N ARG A 117 6.70 -2.25 -8.97
CA ARG A 117 6.96 -1.42 -10.16
C ARG A 117 7.18 -2.25 -11.42
N GLU A 118 7.90 -3.37 -11.31
CA GLU A 118 8.07 -4.33 -12.42
C GLU A 118 6.72 -4.88 -12.88
N ILE A 119 5.87 -5.32 -11.94
CA ILE A 119 4.51 -5.82 -12.23
C ILE A 119 3.68 -4.74 -12.93
N ALA A 120 3.62 -3.53 -12.37
CA ALA A 120 2.87 -2.43 -12.97
C ALA A 120 3.35 -2.06 -14.38
N THR A 121 4.64 -2.23 -14.66
CA THR A 121 5.22 -2.01 -16.00
C THR A 121 4.83 -3.14 -16.94
N MET A 122 5.00 -4.40 -16.51
CA MET A 122 4.65 -5.58 -17.29
C MET A 122 3.16 -5.58 -17.66
N THR A 123 2.26 -5.32 -16.70
CA THR A 123 0.82 -5.20 -16.96
C THR A 123 0.50 -4.13 -18.00
N ARG A 124 1.11 -2.94 -17.91
CA ARG A 124 0.93 -1.87 -18.92
C ARG A 124 1.39 -2.31 -20.30
N THR A 125 2.54 -2.98 -20.40
CA THR A 125 3.05 -3.48 -21.69
C THR A 125 2.17 -4.58 -22.27
N GLN A 126 1.65 -5.48 -21.42
CA GLN A 126 0.74 -6.54 -21.83
C GLN A 126 -0.58 -5.98 -22.37
N VAL A 127 -1.20 -5.03 -21.66
CA VAL A 127 -2.43 -4.34 -22.11
C VAL A 127 -2.21 -3.63 -23.44
N ARG A 128 -1.10 -2.87 -23.57
CA ARG A 128 -0.77 -2.19 -24.83
C ARG A 128 -0.61 -3.19 -25.98
N THR A 129 0.07 -4.30 -25.73
CA THR A 129 0.29 -5.35 -26.75
C THR A 129 -1.04 -5.96 -27.20
N GLN A 130 -1.93 -6.25 -26.25
CA GLN A 130 -3.27 -6.75 -26.54
C GLN A 130 -4.09 -5.75 -27.37
N GLN A 131 -4.09 -4.47 -27.00
CA GLN A 131 -4.77 -3.41 -27.75
C GLN A 131 -4.23 -3.29 -29.19
N ILE A 132 -2.91 -3.34 -29.38
CA ILE A 132 -2.30 -3.32 -30.71
C ILE A 132 -2.75 -4.52 -31.53
N HIS A 133 -2.78 -5.71 -30.93
CA HIS A 133 -3.23 -6.92 -31.62
C HIS A 133 -4.69 -6.83 -32.05
N GLU A 134 -5.57 -6.34 -31.18
CA GLU A 134 -6.99 -6.12 -31.49
C GLU A 134 -7.19 -5.08 -32.57
N MET A 135 -6.45 -3.96 -32.53
CA MET A 135 -6.48 -2.94 -33.57
C MET A 135 -6.06 -3.49 -34.93
N LYS A 136 -4.95 -4.26 -34.98
CA LYS A 136 -4.51 -4.92 -36.22
C LYS A 136 -5.53 -5.93 -36.75
N LYS A 137 -6.27 -6.61 -35.86
CA LYS A 137 -7.35 -7.52 -36.27
C LYS A 137 -8.49 -6.74 -36.93
N LYS A 138 -8.95 -5.66 -36.30
CA LYS A 138 -10.01 -4.78 -36.84
C LYS A 138 -9.60 -4.13 -38.15
N GLU A 139 -8.34 -3.70 -38.28
CA GLU A 139 -7.81 -3.13 -39.52
C GLU A 139 -7.86 -4.13 -40.68
N LYS A 140 -7.48 -5.39 -40.45
CA LYS A 140 -7.61 -6.46 -41.46
C LYS A 140 -9.06 -6.72 -41.86
N GLU A 141 -10.00 -6.68 -40.91
CA GLU A 141 -11.43 -6.84 -41.19
C GLU A 141 -11.98 -5.65 -41.99
N TYR A 142 -11.55 -4.43 -41.65
CA TYR A 142 -11.90 -3.21 -42.38
C TYR A 142 -11.45 -3.28 -43.85
N ILE A 143 -10.20 -3.67 -44.10
CA ILE A 143 -9.66 -3.83 -45.46
C ILE A 143 -10.51 -4.83 -46.26
N LYS A 144 -10.84 -6.00 -45.67
CA LYS A 144 -11.70 -7.00 -46.32
C LYS A 144 -13.09 -6.48 -46.64
N LEU A 145 -13.69 -5.71 -45.73
CA LEU A 145 -15.01 -5.10 -45.96
C LEU A 145 -14.95 -4.01 -47.04
N GLN A 146 -13.90 -3.20 -47.05
CA GLN A 146 -13.66 -2.18 -48.06
C GLN A 146 -13.52 -2.81 -49.46
N GLU A 147 -12.75 -3.90 -49.58
CA GLU A 147 -12.62 -4.66 -50.83
C GLU A 147 -13.96 -5.20 -51.32
N ARG A 148 -14.77 -5.81 -50.43
CA ARG A 148 -16.12 -6.29 -50.77
C ARG A 148 -17.05 -5.17 -51.23
N LEU A 149 -17.01 -4.02 -50.55
CA LEU A 149 -17.81 -2.86 -50.94
C LEU A 149 -17.44 -2.38 -52.34
N ASN A 150 -16.14 -2.25 -52.64
CA ASN A 150 -15.67 -1.88 -53.97
C ASN A 150 -16.15 -2.86 -55.04
N GLN A 151 -16.15 -4.16 -54.74
CA GLN A 151 -16.63 -5.19 -55.65
C GLN A 151 -18.14 -5.05 -55.94
N VAL A 152 -18.97 -4.90 -54.90
CA VAL A 152 -20.43 -4.67 -55.05
C VAL A 152 -20.72 -3.39 -55.84
N LEU A 153 -19.97 -2.30 -55.60
CA LEU A 153 -20.13 -1.07 -56.36
C LEU A 153 -19.80 -1.26 -57.86
N MET A 154 -18.75 -2.03 -58.17
CA MET A 154 -18.37 -2.34 -59.55
C MET A 154 -19.43 -3.20 -60.25
N GLU A 155 -19.97 -4.20 -59.56
CA GLU A 155 -21.07 -5.03 -60.07
C GLU A 155 -22.32 -4.19 -60.36
N LYS A 156 -22.72 -3.34 -59.40
CA LYS A 156 -23.87 -2.43 -59.57
C LYS A 156 -23.67 -1.44 -60.72
N LYS A 157 -22.44 -0.94 -60.92
CA LYS A 157 -22.11 -0.05 -62.05
C LYS A 157 -22.18 -0.78 -63.39
N LYS A 158 -21.73 -2.03 -63.45
CA LYS A 158 -21.85 -2.88 -64.64
C LYS A 158 -23.32 -3.14 -64.98
N GLU A 159 -24.12 -3.51 -64.00
CA GLU A 159 -25.55 -3.77 -64.17
C GLU A 159 -26.33 -2.51 -64.61
N SER A 160 -26.04 -1.35 -64.00
CA SER A 160 -26.59 -0.07 -64.43
C SER A 160 -26.20 0.29 -65.86
N ARG A 161 -24.95 0.03 -66.28
CA ARG A 161 -24.49 0.28 -67.65
C ARG A 161 -25.22 -0.60 -68.66
N SER A 162 -25.39 -1.90 -68.36
CA SER A 162 -26.14 -2.82 -69.21
C SER A 162 -27.63 -2.45 -69.30
N GLY A 163 -28.26 -2.06 -68.19
CA GLY A 163 -29.64 -1.57 -68.20
C GLY A 163 -29.81 -0.28 -69.01
N MET A 164 -28.82 0.61 -68.97
CA MET A 164 -28.82 1.85 -69.75
C MET A 164 -28.59 1.60 -71.25
N GLU A 165 -27.77 0.62 -71.61
CA GLU A 165 -27.59 0.16 -72.99
C GLU A 165 -28.88 -0.43 -73.57
N ILE A 166 -29.59 -1.24 -72.78
CA ILE A 166 -30.93 -1.75 -73.14
C ILE A 166 -31.92 -0.59 -73.32
N MET A 167 -31.94 0.40 -72.41
CA MET A 167 -32.80 1.58 -72.57
C MET A 167 -32.48 2.40 -73.83
N ASN A 168 -31.19 2.61 -74.14
CA ASN A 168 -30.78 3.35 -75.33
C ASN A 168 -31.16 2.62 -76.63
N LEU A 169 -31.07 1.29 -76.66
CA LEU A 169 -31.53 0.48 -77.80
C LEU A 169 -33.05 0.57 -77.97
N LEU A 170 -33.81 0.53 -76.87
CA LEU A 170 -35.27 0.68 -76.88
C LEU A 170 -35.73 2.11 -77.26
N GLN A 171 -34.95 3.15 -76.94
CA GLN A 171 -35.29 4.55 -77.29
C GLN A 171 -35.01 4.90 -78.76
N LYS A 172 -34.16 4.12 -79.46
CA LYS A 172 -33.91 4.32 -80.90
C LYS A 172 -35.05 3.83 -81.80
N GLU A 173 -36.01 3.07 -81.27
CA GLU A 173 -37.26 2.78 -81.95
C GLU A 173 -38.32 3.82 -81.55
N GLY A 174 -38.70 4.69 -82.50
CA GLY A 174 -39.65 5.79 -82.31
C GLY A 174 -41.09 5.32 -82.06
N ARG A 175 -41.36 4.72 -80.90
CA ARG A 175 -42.73 4.49 -80.42
C ARG A 175 -42.90 5.06 -79.02
N GLN A 176 -43.97 5.83 -78.85
CA GLN A 176 -44.41 6.29 -77.54
C GLN A 176 -44.69 5.08 -76.64
N ARG A 177 -43.92 4.97 -75.56
CA ARG A 177 -44.16 4.03 -74.47
C ARG A 177 -45.38 4.50 -73.69
N GLY A 178 -46.39 3.65 -73.56
CA GLY A 178 -47.54 3.91 -72.69
C GLY A 178 -47.11 4.09 -71.23
N THR A 179 -47.73 5.06 -70.55
CA THR A 179 -47.48 5.40 -69.15
C THR A 179 -47.94 4.25 -68.24
N TRP A 180 -47.03 3.35 -67.86
CA TRP A 180 -47.32 2.35 -66.84
C TRP A 180 -47.31 3.06 -65.48
N ASN A 181 -48.50 3.24 -64.90
CA ASN A 181 -48.64 3.93 -63.62
C ASN A 181 -48.33 2.95 -62.46
N GLY A 182 -47.05 2.79 -62.12
CA GLY A 182 -46.57 1.99 -60.98
C GLY A 182 -46.57 2.74 -59.63
N LYS A 183 -47.17 3.93 -59.56
CA LYS A 183 -47.00 4.86 -58.43
C LYS A 183 -47.54 4.37 -57.07
N LYS A 184 -48.42 3.37 -57.02
CA LYS A 184 -49.11 3.01 -55.76
C LYS A 184 -48.27 2.10 -54.85
N THR A 185 -47.55 1.12 -55.42
CA THR A 185 -46.76 0.14 -54.64
C THR A 185 -45.45 0.73 -54.11
N ASP A 186 -44.79 1.59 -54.88
CA ASP A 186 -43.54 2.22 -54.45
C ASP A 186 -43.78 3.22 -53.34
N ASN A 187 -44.87 4.00 -53.43
CA ASN A 187 -45.22 4.98 -52.39
C ASN A 187 -45.57 4.30 -51.06
N ASP A 188 -46.32 3.20 -51.09
CA ASP A 188 -46.61 2.38 -49.90
C ASP A 188 -45.34 1.73 -49.32
N PHE A 189 -44.37 1.38 -50.16
CA PHE A 189 -43.09 0.82 -49.72
C PHE A 189 -42.21 1.87 -49.04
N TYR A 190 -42.05 3.06 -49.63
CA TYR A 190 -41.35 4.18 -49.00
C TYR A 190 -42.02 4.58 -47.69
N LYS A 191 -43.35 4.60 -47.66
CA LYS A 191 -44.12 4.88 -46.46
C LYS A 191 -43.84 3.87 -45.36
N LYS A 192 -43.87 2.56 -45.63
CA LYS A 192 -43.54 1.53 -44.64
C LYS A 192 -42.11 1.65 -44.09
N ILE A 193 -41.15 2.02 -44.94
CA ILE A 193 -39.77 2.24 -44.50
C ILE A 193 -39.71 3.45 -43.57
N VAL A 194 -40.34 4.57 -43.95
CA VAL A 194 -40.38 5.78 -43.12
C VAL A 194 -41.08 5.50 -41.79
N ASP A 195 -42.25 4.86 -41.79
CA ASP A 195 -43.00 4.49 -40.59
C ASP A 195 -42.16 3.59 -39.65
N ALA A 196 -41.40 2.64 -40.20
CA ALA A 196 -40.50 1.79 -39.42
C ALA A 196 -39.31 2.54 -38.82
N TYR A 197 -38.74 3.50 -39.56
CA TYR A 197 -37.68 4.37 -39.05
C TYR A 197 -38.21 5.33 -37.98
N GLU A 198 -39.41 5.88 -38.16
CA GLU A 198 -40.05 6.75 -37.17
C GLU A 198 -40.37 6.00 -35.88
N ALA A 199 -40.92 4.78 -35.97
CA ALA A 199 -41.17 3.93 -34.81
C ALA A 199 -39.88 3.62 -34.04
N LYS A 200 -38.81 3.23 -34.75
CA LYS A 200 -37.51 2.97 -34.13
C LYS A 200 -36.89 4.22 -33.50
N ASN A 201 -37.10 5.39 -34.11
CA ASN A 201 -36.63 6.64 -33.55
C ASN A 201 -37.40 7.03 -32.28
N GLN A 202 -38.71 6.76 -32.22
CA GLN A 202 -39.52 6.95 -31.01
C GLN A 202 -39.07 6.02 -29.87
N GLU A 203 -38.79 4.75 -30.16
CA GLU A 203 -38.23 3.81 -29.18
C GLU A 203 -36.89 4.30 -28.63
N LEU A 204 -35.97 4.72 -29.51
CA LEU A 204 -34.67 5.27 -29.10
C LEU A 204 -34.81 6.54 -28.26
N VAL A 205 -35.79 7.40 -28.56
CA VAL A 205 -36.07 8.60 -27.76
C VAL A 205 -36.61 8.23 -26.38
N ALA A 206 -37.50 7.23 -26.30
CA ALA A 206 -38.02 6.72 -25.03
C ALA A 206 -36.90 6.10 -24.18
N GLU A 207 -36.08 5.22 -24.76
CA GLU A 207 -34.94 4.61 -24.07
C GLU A 207 -33.93 5.66 -23.59
N ASN A 208 -33.65 6.68 -24.41
CA ASN A 208 -32.80 7.79 -23.99
C ASN A 208 -33.41 8.62 -22.85
N ALA A 209 -34.72 8.79 -22.82
CA ALA A 209 -35.41 9.46 -21.71
C ALA A 209 -35.29 8.64 -20.42
N ASP A 210 -35.48 7.33 -20.50
CA ASP A 210 -35.33 6.40 -19.37
C ASP A 210 -33.89 6.35 -18.85
N LEU A 211 -32.91 6.30 -19.76
CA LEU A 211 -31.49 6.37 -19.39
C LEU A 211 -31.16 7.70 -18.72
N ARG A 212 -31.63 8.84 -19.25
CA ARG A 212 -31.42 10.15 -18.62
C ARG A 212 -32.06 10.23 -17.23
N HIS A 213 -33.24 9.63 -17.06
CA HIS A 213 -33.89 9.52 -15.76
C HIS A 213 -33.07 8.66 -14.79
N TYR A 214 -32.58 7.50 -15.22
CA TYR A 214 -31.71 6.62 -14.41
C TYR A 214 -30.39 7.31 -14.01
N TYR A 215 -29.70 7.96 -14.95
CA TYR A 215 -28.49 8.75 -14.66
C TYR A 215 -28.78 9.91 -13.71
N GLY A 216 -29.93 10.56 -13.83
CA GLY A 216 -30.39 11.58 -12.89
C GLY A 216 -30.54 11.02 -11.47
N GLN A 217 -31.24 9.90 -11.32
CA GLN A 217 -31.41 9.21 -10.04
C GLN A 217 -30.09 8.77 -9.43
N CYS A 218 -29.18 8.17 -10.21
CA CYS A 218 -27.86 7.79 -9.72
C CYS A 218 -27.01 8.99 -9.31
N ARG A 219 -27.07 10.11 -10.06
CA ARG A 219 -26.35 11.34 -9.72
C ARG A 219 -26.90 11.98 -8.44
N ASP A 220 -28.22 12.01 -8.28
CA ASP A 220 -28.85 12.59 -7.09
C ASP A 220 -28.69 11.67 -5.87
N GLY A 221 -28.69 10.34 -6.07
CA GLY A 221 -28.28 9.36 -5.06
C GLY A 221 -26.83 9.52 -4.62
N ALA A 222 -25.89 9.71 -5.55
CA ALA A 222 -24.48 9.95 -5.24
C ALA A 222 -24.26 11.24 -4.42
N LYS A 223 -25.07 12.28 -4.67
CA LYS A 223 -25.10 13.50 -3.83
C LYS A 223 -25.65 13.24 -2.44
N PHE A 224 -26.67 12.39 -2.31
CA PHE A 224 -27.29 12.02 -1.03
C PHE A 224 -26.34 11.21 -0.13
N TYR A 225 -25.45 10.39 -0.71
CA TYR A 225 -24.42 9.62 0.00
C TYR A 225 -23.06 10.34 0.16
N GLY A 226 -22.98 11.65 -0.11
CA GLY A 226 -21.78 12.46 0.12
C GLY A 226 -20.57 12.15 -0.78
N LEU A 227 -20.73 11.30 -1.82
CA LEU A 227 -19.70 10.98 -2.79
C LEU A 227 -19.81 11.93 -3.99
N GLY A 228 -19.51 13.21 -3.76
CA GLY A 228 -19.44 14.20 -4.83
C GLY A 228 -18.25 13.95 -5.75
N LEU A 229 -18.50 13.42 -6.96
CA LEU A 229 -17.59 13.59 -8.09
C LEU A 229 -17.54 15.08 -8.42
N LYS A 230 -16.49 15.78 -7.97
CA LYS A 230 -16.13 17.09 -8.50
C LYS A 230 -15.71 16.89 -9.95
N VAL A 231 -16.54 17.35 -10.88
CA VAL A 231 -16.09 17.73 -12.23
C VAL A 231 -15.58 19.16 -12.14
#